data_AF-A0A353RRB6-F1
#
_entry.id   AF-A0A353RRB6-F1
#
_cell.length_a   1.000
_cell.length_b   1.000
_cell.length_c   1.000
_cell.angle_alpha   90.00
_cell.angle_beta   90.00
_cell.angle_gamma   90.00
#
_symmetry.space_group_name_H-M   'P 1'
#
loop_
_entity.id
_entity.type
_entity.pdbx_description
1 polymer ?
#
loop_
_entity_poly.entity_id
_entity_poly.type
_entity_poly.pdbx_seq_one_letter_code
_entity_poly.pdbx_strand_id
1 'polypeptide(L)'
;YYTSQDAFLVAEGFTGTITDPADIVQYKIGVQSGTVQDDWVTTELIETGLMPESKLSRYERVDQAALDLQAGRIDVLVADSVPAQALIKQFGGFKIVYEVQLYTGPINIVLPEGDKALRDEVNKIIKQLQDEGFIDQLAVKYFSK
;
A
#
# COMPACT_ATOMS: atom_id res chain seq x y z
N TYR A 1 0.52 6.14 -14.22
CA TYR A 1 1.87 6.58 -14.62
C TYR A 1 2.99 5.86 -13.87
N TYR A 2 2.73 5.24 -12.71
CA TYR A 2 3.69 4.41 -11.97
C TYR A 2 2.97 3.16 -11.43
N THR A 3 3.69 2.05 -11.23
CA THR A 3 3.14 0.83 -10.64
C THR A 3 3.97 0.47 -9.41
N SER A 4 3.30 0.34 -8.28
CA SER A 4 3.84 -0.20 -7.03
C SER A 4 3.16 -1.53 -6.70
N GLN A 5 3.81 -2.29 -5.83
CA GLN A 5 3.20 -3.45 -5.16
C GLN A 5 2.71 -3.02 -3.77
N ASP A 6 1.81 -3.82 -3.22
CA ASP A 6 1.40 -3.82 -1.83
C ASP A 6 2.36 -4.68 -1.02
N ALA A 7 2.63 -4.28 0.22
CA ALA A 7 3.55 -4.92 1.14
C ALA A 7 2.87 -5.22 2.46
N PHE A 8 3.15 -6.40 3.00
CA PHE A 8 2.66 -6.83 4.32
C PHE A 8 3.83 -6.71 5.29
N LEU A 9 3.77 -5.67 6.13
CA LEU A 9 4.76 -5.37 7.16
C LEU A 9 4.42 -6.07 8.46
N VAL A 10 5.44 -6.65 9.07
CA VAL A 10 5.35 -7.26 10.40
C VAL A 10 6.56 -6.85 11.25
N ALA A 11 6.46 -6.98 12.57
CA ALA A 11 7.62 -6.83 13.44
C ALA A 11 8.68 -7.91 13.14
N GLU A 12 9.97 -7.61 13.38
CA GLU A 12 11.09 -8.55 13.13
C GLU A 12 10.90 -9.91 13.81
N GLY A 13 10.36 -9.90 15.03
CA GLY A 13 10.07 -11.10 15.82
C GLY A 13 8.85 -11.90 15.37
N PHE A 14 8.12 -11.47 14.33
CA PHE A 14 6.98 -12.20 13.80
C PHE A 14 7.42 -13.56 13.23
N THR A 15 6.73 -14.61 13.67
CA THR A 15 7.01 -16.02 13.33
C THR A 15 5.90 -16.66 12.48
N GLY A 16 4.83 -15.91 12.18
CA GLY A 16 3.78 -16.37 11.28
C GLY A 16 4.29 -16.55 9.85
N THR A 17 3.53 -17.32 9.06
CA THR A 17 3.82 -17.57 7.65
C THR A 17 2.66 -17.04 6.82
N ILE A 18 2.99 -16.24 5.81
CA ILE A 18 2.04 -15.68 4.84
C ILE A 18 2.55 -16.10 3.47
N THR A 19 1.81 -16.98 2.82
CA THR A 19 2.10 -17.52 1.48
C THR A 19 1.05 -17.12 0.45
N ASP A 20 -0.12 -16.71 0.92
CA ASP A 20 -1.21 -16.14 0.15
C ASP A 20 -1.72 -14.87 0.84
N PRO A 21 -2.21 -13.84 0.10
CA PRO A 21 -2.77 -12.64 0.73
C PRO A 21 -3.82 -12.94 1.79
N ALA A 22 -4.68 -13.95 1.60
CA ALA A 22 -5.75 -14.29 2.53
C ALA A 22 -5.25 -14.93 3.83
N ASP A 23 -3.98 -15.37 3.92
CA ASP A 23 -3.43 -15.94 5.16
C ASP A 23 -3.45 -14.93 6.32
N ILE A 24 -3.59 -13.63 6.05
CA ILE A 24 -3.60 -12.60 7.09
C ILE A 24 -4.88 -12.57 7.94
N VAL A 25 -5.96 -13.23 7.51
CA VAL A 25 -7.25 -13.24 8.24
C VAL A 25 -7.14 -13.80 9.67
N GLN A 26 -6.08 -14.58 9.94
CA GLN A 26 -5.81 -15.11 11.27
C GLN A 26 -5.21 -14.07 12.24
N TYR A 27 -4.72 -12.94 11.74
CA TYR A 27 -4.00 -11.91 12.49
C TYR A 27 -4.83 -10.64 12.73
N LYS A 28 -4.31 -9.72 13.54
CA LYS A 28 -4.82 -8.34 13.65
C LYS A 28 -4.17 -7.48 12.59
N ILE A 29 -4.99 -6.77 11.82
CA ILE A 29 -4.55 -6.05 10.62
C ILE A 29 -4.65 -4.55 10.86
N GLY A 30 -3.62 -3.81 10.44
CA GLY A 30 -3.64 -2.36 10.32
C GLY A 30 -3.59 -1.92 8.86
N VAL A 31 -4.33 -0.87 8.53
CA VAL A 31 -4.30 -0.18 7.23
C VAL A 31 -4.37 1.33 7.41
N GLN A 32 -3.90 2.09 6.43
CA GLN A 32 -4.23 3.52 6.37
C GLN A 32 -5.63 3.69 5.77
N SER A 33 -6.51 4.43 6.45
CA SER A 33 -7.89 4.67 6.03
C SER A 33 -7.97 5.31 4.64
N GLY A 34 -8.91 4.86 3.82
CA GLY A 34 -9.18 5.45 2.49
C GLY A 34 -8.13 5.12 1.43
N THR A 35 -7.30 4.10 1.67
CA THR A 35 -6.36 3.56 0.69
C THR A 35 -6.95 2.35 -0.02
N VAL A 36 -6.31 1.94 -1.12
CA VAL A 36 -6.70 0.70 -1.83
C VAL A 36 -6.49 -0.55 -0.97
N GLN A 37 -5.56 -0.52 -0.01
CA GLN A 37 -5.33 -1.61 0.92
C GLN A 37 -6.46 -1.72 1.95
N ASP A 38 -6.98 -0.58 2.43
CA ASP A 38 -8.17 -0.52 3.27
C ASP A 38 -9.40 -1.08 2.54
N ASP A 39 -9.61 -0.66 1.28
CA ASP A 39 -10.67 -1.17 0.42
C ASP A 39 -10.55 -2.69 0.20
N TRP A 40 -9.34 -3.19 -0.08
CA TRP A 40 -9.10 -4.62 -0.28
C TRP A 40 -9.41 -5.45 0.97
N VAL A 41 -8.92 -5.04 2.14
CA VAL A 41 -9.22 -5.76 3.38
C VAL A 41 -10.72 -5.72 3.68
N THR A 42 -11.38 -4.60 3.42
CA THR A 42 -12.81 -4.43 3.65
C THR A 42 -13.63 -5.34 2.73
N THR A 43 -13.42 -5.24 1.42
CA THR A 43 -14.24 -5.93 0.42
C THR A 43 -13.90 -7.41 0.30
N GLU A 44 -12.63 -7.77 0.24
CA GLU A 44 -12.21 -9.14 -0.07
C GLU A 44 -12.12 -10.03 1.17
N LEU A 45 -11.90 -9.47 2.36
CA LEU A 45 -11.78 -10.25 3.60
C LEU A 45 -12.97 -10.10 4.54
N ILE A 46 -13.52 -8.89 4.70
CA ILE A 46 -14.57 -8.64 5.69
C ILE A 46 -15.96 -8.87 5.10
N GLU A 47 -16.27 -8.24 3.96
CA GLU A 47 -17.59 -8.40 3.32
C GLU A 47 -17.83 -9.82 2.78
N THR A 48 -16.78 -10.54 2.40
CA THR A 48 -16.85 -11.98 2.05
C THR A 48 -17.00 -12.90 3.27
N GLY A 49 -16.86 -12.38 4.49
CA GLY A 49 -17.01 -13.11 5.75
C GLY A 49 -15.78 -13.94 6.16
N LEU A 50 -14.63 -13.77 5.51
CA LEU A 50 -13.39 -14.46 5.86
C LEU A 50 -12.76 -13.92 7.16
N MET A 51 -13.02 -12.66 7.50
CA MET A 51 -12.50 -12.00 8.70
C MET A 51 -13.53 -11.07 9.34
N PRO A 52 -13.67 -11.05 10.67
CA PRO A 52 -14.48 -10.05 11.34
C PRO A 52 -13.83 -8.66 11.32
N GLU A 53 -14.65 -7.62 11.17
CA GLU A 53 -14.26 -6.20 11.25
C GLU A 53 -13.46 -5.87 12.53
N SER A 54 -13.71 -6.56 13.64
CA SER A 54 -12.99 -6.34 14.91
C SER A 54 -11.49 -6.65 14.88
N LYS A 55 -11.00 -7.31 13.82
CA LYS A 55 -9.57 -7.54 13.58
C LYS A 55 -8.89 -6.44 12.78
N LEU A 56 -9.65 -5.51 12.20
CA LEU A 56 -9.13 -4.41 11.40
C LEU A 56 -9.03 -3.13 12.23
N SER A 57 -7.84 -2.53 12.22
CA SER A 57 -7.58 -1.19 12.75
C SER A 57 -7.24 -0.25 11.60
N ARG A 58 -7.95 0.87 11.52
CA ARG A 58 -7.74 1.89 10.50
C ARG A 58 -7.07 3.12 11.10
N TYR A 59 -6.05 3.62 10.41
CA TYR A 59 -5.25 4.74 10.87
C TYR A 59 -5.31 5.89 9.87
N GLU A 60 -5.34 7.12 10.37
CA GLU A 60 -5.28 8.31 9.50
C GLU A 60 -3.94 8.39 8.75
N ARG A 61 -2.87 7.92 9.39
CA ARG A 61 -1.52 7.93 8.84
C ARG A 61 -0.85 6.57 9.01
N VAL A 62 -0.08 6.17 8.00
CA VAL A 62 0.64 4.88 8.00
C VAL A 62 1.71 4.78 9.11
N ASP A 63 2.28 5.90 9.56
CA ASP A 63 3.25 5.92 10.67
C ASP A 63 2.60 5.62 12.02
N GLN A 64 1.34 6.01 12.23
CA GLN A 64 0.56 5.60 13.41
C GLN A 64 0.34 4.07 13.41
N ALA A 65 0.02 3.50 12.26
CA ALA A 65 -0.12 2.05 12.11
C ALA A 65 1.20 1.32 12.41
N ALA A 66 2.33 1.87 11.97
CA ALA A 66 3.66 1.32 12.27
C ALA A 66 3.99 1.32 13.77
N LEU A 67 3.64 2.40 14.49
CA LEU A 67 3.81 2.46 15.95
C LEU A 67 2.95 1.42 16.68
N ASP A 68 1.74 1.16 16.18
CA ASP A 68 0.85 0.13 16.72
C ASP A 68 1.36 -1.28 16.42
N LEU A 69 1.97 -1.49 15.24
CA LEU A 69 2.65 -2.73 14.89
C LEU A 69 3.84 -2.97 15.83
N GLN A 70 4.65 -1.94 16.09
CA GLN A 70 5.78 -2.03 17.02
C GLN A 70 5.32 -2.34 18.45
N ALA A 71 4.16 -1.82 18.85
CA ALA A 71 3.56 -2.07 20.16
C ALA A 71 2.84 -3.43 20.26
N GLY A 72 2.71 -4.18 19.16
CA GLY A 72 1.98 -5.45 19.10
C GLY A 72 0.46 -5.28 19.25
N ARG A 73 -0.08 -4.09 18.96
CA ARG A 73 -1.54 -3.85 18.90
C ARG A 73 -2.15 -4.44 17.64
N ILE A 74 -1.41 -4.37 16.54
CA ILE A 74 -1.65 -5.10 15.29
C ILE A 74 -0.49 -6.05 15.03
N ASP A 75 -0.73 -7.08 14.24
CA ASP A 75 0.26 -8.10 13.89
C ASP A 75 0.80 -7.89 12.46
N VAL A 76 -0.05 -7.38 11.55
CA VAL A 76 0.28 -7.13 10.14
C VAL A 76 -0.20 -5.73 9.73
N LEU A 77 0.67 -4.94 9.12
CA LEU A 77 0.33 -3.70 8.43
C LEU A 77 0.29 -3.97 6.93
N VAL A 78 -0.86 -3.74 6.29
CA VAL A 78 -1.01 -3.80 4.83
C VAL A 78 -0.93 -2.37 4.28
N ALA A 79 0.08 -2.11 3.45
CA ALA A 79 0.36 -0.78 2.90
C ALA A 79 0.99 -0.88 1.51
N ASP A 80 1.07 0.23 0.79
CA ASP A 80 1.91 0.30 -0.42
C ASP A 80 3.38 0.05 -0.06
N SER A 81 4.11 -0.65 -0.93
CA SER A 81 5.52 -1.04 -0.75
C SER A 81 6.46 0.16 -0.53
N VAL A 82 6.20 1.30 -1.16
CA VAL A 82 7.04 2.50 -1.03
C VAL A 82 7.00 3.09 0.39
N PRO A 83 5.83 3.47 0.95
CA PRO A 83 5.75 3.93 2.34
C PRO A 83 6.15 2.84 3.34
N ALA A 84 5.86 1.56 3.07
CA ALA A 84 6.34 0.44 3.88
C ALA A 84 7.87 0.41 4.02
N GLN A 85 8.60 0.53 2.92
CA GLN A 85 10.06 0.60 2.94
C GLN A 85 10.56 1.87 3.67
N ALA A 86 9.89 3.00 3.50
CA ALA A 86 10.22 4.23 4.22
C ALA A 86 10.09 4.06 5.74
N LEU A 87 9.05 3.35 6.21
CA LEU A 87 8.86 3.03 7.63
C LEU A 87 9.99 2.15 8.18
N ILE A 88 10.41 1.12 7.42
CA ILE A 88 11.55 0.27 7.79
C ILE A 88 12.82 1.10 7.93
N LYS A 89 13.09 2.01 6.98
CA LYS A 89 14.25 2.91 7.04
C LYS A 89 14.17 3.88 8.22
N GLN A 90 12.98 4.39 8.54
CA GLN A 90 12.79 5.41 9.57
C GLN A 90 12.84 4.85 10.99
N PHE A 91 12.16 3.73 11.25
CA PHE A 91 11.97 3.20 12.60
C PHE A 91 12.78 1.94 12.88
N GLY A 92 13.12 1.15 11.85
CA GLY A 92 13.66 -0.19 12.01
C GLY A 92 12.68 -1.15 12.70
N GLY A 93 13.12 -2.38 12.98
CA GLY A 93 12.33 -3.35 13.74
C GLY A 93 11.14 -3.97 13.00
N PHE A 94 11.01 -3.69 11.70
CA PHE A 94 10.01 -4.30 10.83
C PHE A 94 10.66 -5.00 9.64
N LYS A 95 9.95 -5.98 9.10
CA LYS A 95 10.31 -6.66 7.86
C LYS A 95 9.07 -6.79 6.96
N ILE A 96 9.30 -6.82 5.65
CA ILE A 96 8.27 -7.19 4.68
C ILE A 96 8.29 -8.71 4.57
N VAL A 97 7.13 -9.35 4.77
CA VAL A 97 7.00 -10.82 4.67
C VAL A 97 6.23 -11.27 3.44
N TYR A 98 5.53 -10.36 2.78
CA TYR A 98 4.78 -10.63 1.56
C TYR A 98 4.70 -9.35 0.71
N GLU A 99 4.92 -9.47 -0.59
CA GLU A 99 4.72 -8.40 -1.57
C GLU A 99 3.87 -8.94 -2.73
N VAL A 100 2.84 -8.20 -3.10
CA VAL A 100 1.85 -8.62 -4.10
C VAL A 100 1.17 -7.40 -4.69
N GLN A 101 0.48 -7.57 -5.81
CA GLN A 101 -0.43 -6.57 -6.32
C GLN A 101 -1.87 -7.00 -5.97
N LEU A 102 -2.45 -6.42 -4.91
CA LEU A 102 -3.80 -6.76 -4.43
C LEU A 102 -4.87 -6.31 -5.44
N TYR A 103 -4.66 -5.13 -6.02
CA TYR A 103 -5.43 -4.64 -7.16
C TYR A 103 -4.52 -4.33 -8.34
N THR A 104 -4.92 -4.77 -9.53
CA THR A 104 -4.18 -4.48 -10.75
C THR A 104 -4.43 -3.06 -11.22
N GLY A 105 -3.37 -2.33 -11.55
CA GLY A 105 -3.47 -1.05 -12.23
C GLY A 105 -2.36 -0.08 -11.84
N PRO A 106 -2.08 0.93 -12.69
CA PRO A 106 -1.13 1.98 -12.34
C PRO A 106 -1.78 3.02 -11.41
N ILE A 107 -0.95 3.77 -10.69
CA ILE A 107 -1.33 5.02 -10.02
C ILE A 107 -1.80 6.02 -11.08
N ASN A 108 -2.93 6.70 -10.84
CA ASN A 108 -3.57 7.60 -11.80
C ASN A 108 -3.73 9.02 -11.23
N ILE A 109 -3.87 9.99 -12.13
CA ILE A 109 -4.29 11.36 -11.79
C ILE A 109 -5.80 11.45 -12.00
N VAL A 110 -6.53 11.80 -10.96
CA VAL A 110 -7.99 11.96 -11.01
C VAL A 110 -8.32 13.38 -11.48
N LEU A 111 -9.23 13.50 -12.45
CA LEU A 111 -9.66 14.76 -13.06
C LEU A 111 -11.18 14.93 -12.92
N PRO A 112 -11.71 16.17 -13.00
CA PRO A 112 -13.15 16.41 -13.00
C PRO A 112 -13.88 15.60 -14.07
N GLU A 113 -15.03 15.05 -13.71
CA GLU A 113 -15.84 14.26 -14.63
C GLU A 113 -16.28 15.11 -15.84
N GLY A 114 -16.15 14.55 -17.04
CA GLY A 114 -16.55 15.19 -18.29
C GLY A 114 -15.52 16.15 -18.92
N ASP A 115 -14.45 16.53 -18.22
CA ASP A 115 -13.42 17.43 -18.77
C ASP A 115 -12.43 16.69 -19.68
N LYS A 116 -12.88 16.44 -20.92
CA LYS A 116 -12.08 15.72 -21.93
C LYS A 116 -10.84 16.50 -22.35
N ALA A 117 -10.92 17.83 -22.42
CA ALA A 117 -9.80 18.65 -22.89
C ALA A 117 -8.63 18.59 -21.90
N LEU A 118 -8.91 18.72 -20.60
CA LEU A 118 -7.89 18.57 -19.57
C LEU A 118 -7.30 17.16 -19.55
N ARG A 119 -8.16 16.14 -19.63
CA ARG A 119 -7.72 14.74 -19.66
C ARG A 119 -6.77 14.45 -20.80
N ASP A 120 -7.11 14.89 -22.01
CA ASP A 120 -6.34 14.57 -23.20
C ASP A 120 -4.98 15.28 -23.19
N GLU A 121 -4.92 16.54 -22.74
CA GLU A 121 -3.65 17.27 -22.61
C GLU A 121 -2.76 16.70 -21.48
N VAL A 122 -3.34 16.36 -20.31
CA VAL A 122 -2.60 15.72 -19.22
C VAL A 122 -2.01 14.39 -19.66
N ASN A 123 -2.79 13.53 -20.34
CA ASN A 123 -2.31 12.24 -20.83
C ASN A 123 -1.18 12.40 -21.87
N LYS A 124 -1.30 13.38 -22.78
CA LYS A 124 -0.27 13.70 -23.76
C LYS A 124 1.04 14.11 -23.08
N ILE A 125 0.99 15.00 -22.09
CA ILE A 125 2.18 15.45 -21.36
C ILE A 125 2.80 14.30 -20.56
N ILE A 126 2.00 13.51 -19.82
CA ILE A 126 2.52 12.34 -19.09
C ILE A 126 3.24 11.39 -20.03
N LYS A 127 2.67 11.10 -21.20
CA LYS A 127 3.30 10.25 -22.20
C LYS A 127 4.64 10.82 -22.67
N GLN A 128 4.70 12.11 -22.97
CA GLN A 128 5.97 12.75 -23.35
C GLN A 128 7.03 12.61 -22.25
N LEU A 129 6.67 12.87 -20.98
CA LEU A 129 7.57 12.75 -19.84
C LEU A 129 8.05 11.31 -19.61
N GLN A 130 7.21 10.32 -19.93
CA GLN A 130 7.59 8.91 -19.90
C GLN A 130 8.54 8.57 -21.06
N ASP A 131 8.20 8.97 -22.28
CA ASP A 131 8.99 8.68 -23.49
C ASP A 131 10.40 9.30 -23.43
N GLU A 132 10.57 10.44 -22.75
CA GLU A 132 11.89 11.06 -22.52
C GLU A 132 12.62 10.58 -21.25
N GLY A 133 12.03 9.65 -20.50
CA GLY A 133 12.62 9.04 -19.30
C GLY A 133 12.63 9.95 -18.06
N PHE A 134 11.94 11.08 -18.08
CA PHE A 134 11.90 12.01 -16.95
C PHE A 134 11.20 11.41 -15.72
N ILE A 135 10.12 10.66 -15.93
CA ILE A 135 9.41 9.97 -14.84
C ILE A 135 10.31 8.94 -14.13
N ASP A 136 11.11 8.20 -14.90
CA ASP A 136 12.07 7.24 -14.34
C ASP A 136 13.16 7.94 -13.51
N GLN A 137 13.64 9.09 -13.96
CA GLN A 137 14.59 9.91 -13.19
C GLN A 137 14.00 10.39 -11.86
N LEU A 138 12.71 10.77 -11.83
CA LEU A 138 12.02 11.11 -10.58
C LEU A 138 11.92 9.89 -9.67
N ALA A 139 11.51 8.72 -10.20
CA ALA A 139 11.43 7.49 -9.43
C ALA A 139 12.79 7.15 -8.80
N VAL A 140 13.88 7.27 -9.57
CA VAL A 140 15.23 7.08 -9.06
C VAL A 140 15.54 8.10 -7.96
N LYS A 141 15.31 9.39 -8.21
CA LYS A 141 15.65 10.45 -7.25
C LYS A 141 14.93 10.32 -5.90
N TYR A 142 13.66 9.90 -5.92
CA TYR A 142 12.82 9.90 -4.72
C TYR A 142 12.69 8.52 -4.07
N PHE A 143 12.91 7.42 -4.79
CA PHE A 143 12.69 6.06 -4.28
C PHE A 143 13.94 5.16 -4.32
N SER A 144 15.05 5.60 -4.93
CA SER A 144 16.31 4.83 -4.83
C SER A 144 16.88 4.85 -3.41
N LYS A 145 17.63 3.79 -3.10
CA LYS A 145 18.11 3.45 -1.76
C LYS A 145 18.85 4.56 -1.04
#